data_AF-A0A1U8I2T0-F1
#
_entry.id   AF-A0A1U8I2T0-F1
#
_cell.length_a   1.000
_cell.length_b   1.000
_cell.length_c   1.000
_cell.angle_alpha   90.00
_cell.angle_beta   90.00
_cell.angle_gamma   90.00
#
_symmetry.space_group_name_H-M   'P 1'
#
loop_
_entity.id
_entity.type
_entity.pdbx_description
1 polymer ?
#
loop_
_entity_poly.entity_id
_entity_poly.type
_entity_poly.pdbx_seq_one_letter_code
_entity_poly.pdbx_strand_id
1 'polypeptide(L)'
;MKLCLLHSKPIFLTLLPRQVFTVCLLYEINKGKASPWHPYFLHLPHSYSILAAFGELETQALKVDYAIWAAQKAVTKAKYEWEQAFTLMKELKLKPPLLTFRAWILATGTALDLKPNYVRAWANMGISYANQV
;
A
#
# COMPACT_ATOMS: atom_id res chain seq x y z
N MET A 1 -5.21 19.10 -2.34
CA MET A 1 -4.90 18.67 -3.72
C MET A 1 -3.43 18.97 -4.07
N LYS A 2 -2.46 18.26 -3.44
CA LYS A 2 -1.00 18.41 -3.72
C LYS A 2 -0.41 17.27 -4.57
N LEU A 3 -1.18 16.19 -4.79
CA LEU A 3 -0.77 15.03 -5.58
C LEU A 3 -0.79 15.30 -7.09
N CYS A 4 -1.70 16.14 -7.59
CA CYS A 4 -1.74 16.53 -9.00
C CYS A 4 -0.49 17.30 -9.44
N LEU A 5 0.16 18.05 -8.53
CA LEU A 5 1.40 18.79 -8.80
C LEU A 5 2.64 17.89 -8.85
N LEU A 6 2.51 16.61 -8.49
CA LEU A 6 3.59 15.64 -8.55
C LEU A 6 3.60 14.84 -9.87
N HIS A 7 2.49 14.87 -10.64
CA HIS A 7 2.38 14.21 -11.94
C HIS A 7 3.30 14.82 -13.02
N SER A 8 3.87 16.00 -12.76
CA SER A 8 4.88 16.65 -13.60
C SER A 8 6.31 16.16 -13.32
N LYS A 9 6.52 15.31 -12.31
CA LYS A 9 7.84 14.74 -12.03
C LYS A 9 8.07 13.46 -12.85
N PRO A 10 9.24 13.29 -13.49
CA PRO A 10 9.54 12.15 -14.35
C PRO A 10 9.45 10.79 -13.63
N ILE A 11 9.66 10.77 -12.30
CA ILE A 11 9.56 9.55 -11.48
C ILE A 11 8.12 9.03 -11.37
N PHE A 12 7.10 9.87 -11.54
CA PHE A 12 5.71 9.39 -11.59
C PHE A 12 5.36 8.72 -12.92
N LEU A 13 6.10 9.04 -13.99
CA LEU A 13 5.89 8.49 -15.33
C LEU A 13 6.49 7.08 -15.49
N THR A 14 7.35 6.64 -14.56
CA THR A 14 7.96 5.30 -14.57
C THR A 14 7.21 4.27 -13.73
N LEU A 15 6.30 4.71 -12.85
CA LEU A 15 5.54 3.84 -11.95
C LEU A 15 4.19 3.43 -12.55
N LEU A 16 3.78 2.19 -12.29
CA LEU A 16 2.43 1.72 -12.63
C LEU A 16 1.37 2.46 -11.81
N PRO A 17 0.13 2.63 -12.33
CA PRO A 17 -0.95 3.31 -11.60
C PRO A 17 -1.22 2.73 -10.20
N ARG A 18 -1.06 1.42 -10.02
CA ARG A 18 -1.17 0.77 -8.70
C ARG A 18 -0.06 1.21 -7.74
N GLN A 19 1.18 1.31 -8.21
CA GLN A 19 2.31 1.74 -7.39
C GLN A 19 2.15 3.22 -7.00
N VAL A 20 1.70 4.06 -7.94
CA VAL A 20 1.38 5.47 -7.65
C VAL A 20 0.30 5.55 -6.57
N PHE A 21 -0.77 4.77 -6.69
CA PHE A 21 -1.83 4.73 -5.68
C PHE A 21 -1.32 4.26 -4.30
N THR A 22 -0.48 3.21 -4.26
CA THR A 22 0.17 2.75 -3.02
C THR A 22 1.01 3.85 -2.37
N VAL A 23 1.80 4.60 -3.15
CA VAL A 23 2.57 5.74 -2.63
C VAL A 23 1.66 6.86 -2.12
N CYS A 24 0.56 7.15 -2.82
CA CYS A 24 -0.43 8.14 -2.38
C CYS A 24 -1.05 7.74 -1.04
N LEU A 25 -1.39 6.45 -0.86
CA LEU A 25 -1.93 5.92 0.39
C LEU A 25 -0.93 6.12 1.54
N LEU A 26 0.33 5.73 1.34
CA LEU A 26 1.39 5.93 2.33
C LEU A 26 1.60 7.41 2.66
N TYR A 27 1.49 8.29 1.66
CA TYR A 27 1.58 9.74 1.85
C TYR A 27 0.43 10.30 2.69
N GLU A 28 -0.81 9.85 2.48
CA GLU A 28 -1.95 10.24 3.31
C GLU A 28 -1.82 9.71 4.74
N ILE A 29 -1.39 8.46 4.92
CA ILE A 29 -1.10 7.87 6.24
C ILE A 29 -0.03 8.68 6.97
N ASN A 30 1.01 9.13 6.27
CA ASN A 30 2.11 9.91 6.83
C ASN A 30 1.66 11.22 7.50
N LYS A 31 0.61 11.86 6.96
CA LYS A 31 0.01 13.08 7.50
C LYS A 31 -0.70 12.85 8.84
N GLY A 32 -1.06 11.61 9.17
CA GLY A 32 -1.80 11.28 10.40
C GLY A 32 -3.08 12.10 10.51
N LYS A 33 -3.32 12.72 11.67
CA LYS A 33 -4.50 13.55 11.98
C LYS A 33 -4.76 14.71 11.00
N ALA A 34 -3.76 15.15 10.25
CA ALA A 34 -3.92 16.19 9.23
C ALA A 34 -4.52 15.65 7.92
N SER A 35 -4.61 14.33 7.73
CA SER A 35 -5.34 13.75 6.59
C SER A 35 -6.83 13.68 6.89
N PRO A 36 -7.70 14.10 5.96
CA PRO A 36 -9.14 13.82 6.06
C PRO A 36 -9.44 12.32 6.19
N TRP A 37 -8.56 11.46 5.67
CA TRP A 37 -8.71 10.00 5.70
C TRP A 37 -8.20 9.36 7.00
N HIS A 38 -7.75 10.15 7.98
CA HIS A 38 -7.23 9.62 9.24
C HIS A 38 -8.21 8.70 9.97
N PRO A 39 -9.51 9.02 10.09
CA PRO A 39 -10.54 8.12 10.62
C PRO A 39 -10.50 6.75 9.94
N TYR A 40 -10.56 6.73 8.61
CA TYR A 40 -10.58 5.50 7.83
C TYR A 40 -9.32 4.65 8.07
N PHE A 41 -8.15 5.29 8.17
CA PHE A 41 -6.89 4.58 8.42
C PHE A 41 -6.81 3.91 9.80
N LEU A 42 -7.59 4.35 10.79
CA LEU A 42 -7.67 3.69 12.09
C LEU A 42 -8.34 2.32 12.02
N HIS A 43 -9.20 2.09 11.02
CA HIS A 43 -9.91 0.82 10.84
C HIS A 43 -9.26 -0.08 9.79
N LEU A 44 -8.07 0.28 9.29
CA LEU A 44 -7.38 -0.56 8.32
C LEU A 44 -6.90 -1.87 8.96
N PRO A 45 -7.03 -3.01 8.25
CA PRO A 45 -6.42 -4.26 8.65
C PRO A 45 -4.91 -4.11 8.89
N HIS A 46 -4.43 -4.66 10.00
CA HIS A 46 -3.00 -4.69 10.33
C HIS A 46 -2.22 -5.77 9.56
N SER A 47 -2.91 -6.65 8.85
CA SER A 47 -2.34 -7.70 8.00
C SER A 47 -3.28 -8.06 6.85
N TYR A 48 -2.71 -8.58 5.76
CA TYR A 48 -3.44 -9.11 4.61
C TYR A 48 -2.84 -10.46 4.21
N SER A 49 -3.69 -11.41 3.82
CA SER A 49 -3.29 -12.73 3.33
C SER A 49 -2.88 -12.69 1.86
N ILE A 50 -1.86 -11.89 1.54
CA ILE A 50 -1.32 -11.75 0.18
C ILE A 50 -0.06 -12.60 0.09
N LEU A 51 0.17 -13.28 -1.03
CA LEU A 51 1.35 -14.12 -1.22
C LEU A 51 2.68 -13.38 -0.94
N ALA A 52 2.76 -12.09 -1.27
CA ALA A 52 3.93 -11.27 -1.00
C ALA A 52 4.14 -10.94 0.50
N ALA A 53 3.15 -11.21 1.35
CA ALA A 53 3.22 -11.08 2.80
C ALA A 53 3.62 -12.39 3.50
N PHE A 54 3.68 -13.52 2.77
CA PHE A 54 3.95 -14.82 3.37
C PHE A 54 5.38 -14.90 3.87
N GLY A 55 5.54 -15.37 5.11
CA GLY A 55 6.82 -15.75 5.67
C GLY A 55 7.38 -17.02 5.03
N GLU A 56 8.62 -17.35 5.39
CA GLU A 56 9.28 -18.57 4.92
C GLU A 56 8.50 -19.83 5.31
N LEU A 57 8.02 -19.89 6.56
CA LEU A 57 7.23 -21.01 7.07
C LEU A 57 5.90 -21.19 6.31
N GLU A 58 5.18 -20.10 6.06
CA GLU A 58 3.90 -20.12 5.35
C GLU A 58 4.08 -20.51 3.89
N THR A 59 5.17 -20.05 3.28
CA THR A 59 5.52 -20.42 1.90
C THR A 59 5.82 -21.92 1.81
N GLN A 60 6.62 -22.46 2.73
CA GLN A 60 6.91 -23.91 2.77
C GLN A 60 5.68 -24.75 3.10
N ALA A 61 4.74 -24.21 3.89
CA ALA A 61 3.48 -24.88 4.20
C ALA A 61 2.56 -25.10 2.98
N LEU A 62 2.79 -24.39 1.87
CA LEU A 62 2.03 -24.60 0.63
C LEU A 62 2.24 -25.99 0.03
N LYS A 63 3.39 -26.64 0.29
CA LYS A 63 3.75 -28.03 -0.11
C LYS A 63 3.62 -28.37 -1.61
N VAL A 64 3.25 -27.40 -2.44
CA VAL A 64 3.08 -27.54 -3.89
C VAL A 64 4.11 -26.63 -4.55
N ASP A 65 5.01 -27.20 -5.35
CA ASP A 65 6.15 -26.49 -5.94
C ASP A 65 5.73 -25.24 -6.72
N TYR A 66 4.65 -25.35 -7.49
CA TYR A 66 4.12 -24.21 -8.23
C TYR A 66 3.61 -23.08 -7.32
N ALA A 67 2.96 -23.42 -6.20
CA ALA A 67 2.47 -22.44 -5.24
C ALA A 67 3.64 -21.77 -4.50
N ILE A 68 4.67 -22.53 -4.13
CA ILE A 68 5.93 -22.01 -3.55
C ILE A 68 6.60 -21.03 -4.52
N TRP A 69 6.77 -21.44 -5.78
CA TRP A 69 7.34 -20.59 -6.83
C TRP A 69 6.53 -19.31 -7.03
N ALA A 70 5.19 -19.40 -7.06
CA ALA A 70 4.32 -18.24 -7.21
C ALA A 70 4.45 -17.26 -6.03
N ALA A 71 4.55 -17.78 -4.79
CA ALA A 71 4.77 -16.96 -3.60
C ALA A 71 6.13 -16.24 -3.64
N GLN A 72 7.20 -16.97 -3.96
CA GLN A 72 8.54 -16.39 -4.10
C GLN A 72 8.57 -15.32 -5.20
N LYS A 73 7.94 -15.59 -6.34
CA LYS A 73 7.82 -14.64 -7.45
C LYS A 73 7.01 -13.39 -7.07
N ALA A 74 5.97 -13.54 -6.25
CA ALA A 74 5.21 -12.41 -5.73
C ALA A 74 6.07 -11.53 -4.81
N VAL A 75 6.87 -12.14 -3.92
CA VAL A 75 7.79 -11.41 -3.04
C VAL A 75 8.87 -10.67 -3.82
N THR A 76 9.51 -11.32 -4.80
CA THR A 76 10.55 -10.66 -5.62
C THR A 76 9.99 -9.50 -6.44
N LYS A 77 8.81 -9.68 -7.04
CA LYS A 77 8.10 -8.60 -7.72
C LYS A 77 7.78 -7.45 -6.78
N ALA A 78 7.24 -7.72 -5.60
CA ALA A 78 6.89 -6.68 -4.64
C ALA A 78 8.13 -5.90 -4.17
N LYS A 79 9.27 -6.57 -3.96
CA LYS A 79 10.55 -5.92 -3.62
C LYS A 79 11.02 -5.00 -4.74
N TYR A 80 11.02 -5.47 -5.97
CA TYR A 80 11.37 -4.65 -7.13
C TYR A 80 10.47 -3.42 -7.24
N GLU A 81 9.15 -3.59 -7.10
CA GLU A 81 8.20 -2.48 -7.15
C GLU A 81 8.39 -1.47 -5.99
N TRP A 82 8.73 -1.96 -4.80
CA TRP A 82 9.07 -1.13 -3.64
C TRP A 82 10.34 -0.30 -3.88
N GLU A 83 11.39 -0.92 -4.42
CA GLU A 83 12.66 -0.25 -4.75
C GLU A 83 12.46 0.86 -5.79
N GLN A 84 11.64 0.62 -6.82
CA GLN A 84 11.28 1.64 -7.81
C GLN A 84 10.56 2.84 -7.16
N ALA A 85 9.64 2.57 -6.23
CA ALA A 85 8.90 3.61 -5.53
C ALA A 85 9.71 4.30 -4.41
N PHE A 86 10.83 3.72 -3.98
CA PHE A 86 11.57 4.13 -2.79
C PHE A 86 12.12 5.55 -2.89
N THR A 87 12.68 5.91 -4.04
CA THR A 87 13.17 7.27 -4.31
C THR A 87 12.06 8.29 -4.16
N LEU A 88 10.89 8.01 -4.73
CA LEU A 88 9.74 8.90 -4.62
C LEU A 88 9.25 9.03 -3.17
N MET A 89 9.17 7.91 -2.44
CA MET A 89 8.77 7.94 -1.02
C MET A 89 9.73 8.79 -0.17
N LYS A 90 11.03 8.76 -0.46
CA LYS A 90 12.02 9.65 0.18
C LYS A 90 11.79 11.12 -0.17
N GLU A 91 11.56 11.44 -1.45
CA GLU A 91 11.27 12.81 -1.87
C GLU A 91 10.02 13.39 -1.21
N LEU A 92 9.01 12.55 -1.00
CA LEU A 92 7.78 12.91 -0.29
C LEU A 92 7.96 13.05 1.23
N LYS A 93 9.18 12.84 1.74
CA LYS A 93 9.54 12.94 3.16
C LYS A 93 8.64 12.06 4.04
N LEU A 94 8.38 10.83 3.59
CA LEU A 94 7.66 9.86 4.42
C LEU A 94 8.48 9.52 5.66
N LYS A 95 7.80 9.33 6.80
CA LYS A 95 8.45 8.90 8.05
C LYS A 95 9.16 7.54 7.86
N PRO A 96 10.30 7.30 8.53
CA PRO A 96 11.07 6.06 8.37
C PRO A 96 10.27 4.76 8.50
N PRO A 97 9.29 4.61 9.41
CA PRO A 97 8.47 3.39 9.50
C PRO A 97 7.68 3.08 8.22
N LEU A 98 7.31 4.11 7.46
CA LEU A 98 6.53 4.00 6.22
C LEU A 98 7.40 3.71 4.99
N LEU A 99 8.72 3.80 5.12
CA LEU A 99 9.66 3.49 4.04
C LEU A 99 10.01 2.00 3.97
N THR A 100 9.55 1.19 4.93
CA THR A 100 9.89 -0.23 5.04
C THR A 100 9.15 -1.09 4.01
N PHE A 101 9.75 -2.22 3.63
CA PHE A 101 9.09 -3.21 2.77
C PHE A 101 7.77 -3.72 3.39
N ARG A 102 7.71 -3.87 4.71
CA ARG A 102 6.47 -4.24 5.41
C ARG A 102 5.36 -3.21 5.21
N ALA A 103 5.68 -1.92 5.33
CA ALA A 103 4.72 -0.85 5.08
C ALA A 103 4.22 -0.85 3.62
N TRP A 104 5.13 -1.13 2.68
CA TRP A 104 4.77 -1.31 1.26
C TRP A 104 3.78 -2.45 1.03
N ILE A 105 4.00 -3.62 1.65
CA ILE A 105 3.10 -4.77 1.55
C ILE A 105 1.72 -4.44 2.14
N LEU A 106 1.66 -3.78 3.30
CA LEU A 106 0.39 -3.36 3.92
C LEU A 106 -0.38 -2.35 3.05
N ALA A 107 0.33 -1.37 2.49
CA ALA A 107 -0.28 -0.39 1.60
C ALA A 107 -0.75 -1.02 0.29
N THR A 108 0.01 -1.96 -0.26
CA THR A 108 -0.39 -2.72 -1.46
C THR A 108 -1.62 -3.57 -1.19
N GLY A 109 -1.71 -4.21 -0.02
CA GLY A 109 -2.90 -4.96 0.36
C GLY A 109 -4.14 -4.10 0.53
N THR A 110 -3.97 -2.93 1.15
CA THR A 110 -5.05 -1.93 1.23
C THR A 110 -5.47 -1.45 -0.15
N ALA A 111 -4.52 -1.19 -1.04
CA ALA A 111 -4.81 -0.79 -2.41
C ALA A 111 -5.57 -1.86 -3.20
N LEU A 112 -5.26 -3.13 -2.97
CA LEU A 112 -5.96 -4.26 -3.58
C LEU A 112 -7.36 -4.47 -2.99
N ASP A 113 -7.53 -4.35 -1.67
CA ASP A 113 -8.83 -4.51 -0.99
C ASP A 113 -9.83 -3.41 -1.38
N LEU A 114 -9.33 -2.18 -1.48
CA LEU A 114 -10.09 -1.04 -1.99
C LEU A 114 -10.55 -1.24 -3.45
N LYS A 115 -9.97 -2.22 -4.18
CA LYS A 115 -10.30 -2.62 -5.56
C LYS A 115 -10.73 -1.41 -6.41
N PRO A 116 -9.83 -0.45 -6.71
CA PRO A 116 -10.15 0.98 -6.95
C PRO A 116 -11.62 1.28 -7.27
N ASN A 117 -12.50 1.09 -6.28
CA ASN A 117 -13.93 1.26 -6.43
C ASN A 117 -14.26 2.42 -5.52
N TYR A 118 -14.24 3.60 -6.14
CA TYR A 118 -14.47 4.87 -5.49
C TYR A 118 -15.70 4.83 -4.57
N VAL A 119 -16.78 4.15 -4.98
CA VAL A 119 -18.01 4.00 -4.20
C VAL A 119 -17.77 3.27 -2.88
N ARG A 120 -17.00 2.18 -2.89
CA ARG A 120 -16.67 1.42 -1.67
C ARG A 120 -15.80 2.24 -0.72
N ALA A 121 -14.83 2.99 -1.24
CA ALA A 121 -13.95 3.84 -0.43
C ALA A 121 -14.75 4.93 0.31
N TRP A 122 -15.71 5.59 -0.37
CA TRP A 122 -16.58 6.59 0.26
C TRP A 122 -17.55 5.99 1.28
N ALA A 123 -18.15 4.83 0.98
CA ALA A 123 -19.02 4.13 1.91
C ALA A 123 -18.27 3.75 3.20
N ASN A 124 -17.06 3.19 3.07
CA ASN A 124 -16.23 2.83 4.21
C ASN A 124 -15.80 4.05 5.03
N MET A 125 -15.51 5.18 4.35
CA MET A 125 -15.20 6.43 5.04
C MET A 125 -16.40 6.95 5.85
N GLY A 126 -17.61 6.91 5.29
CA GLY A 126 -18.84 7.29 5.99
C GLY A 126 -19.08 6.45 7.26
N ILE A 127 -18.92 5.12 7.17
CA ILE A 127 -19.02 4.21 8.32
C ILE A 127 -17.97 4.54 9.39
N SER A 128 -16.73 4.82 8.97
CA SER A 128 -15.66 5.17 9.90
C SER A 128 -15.96 6.47 10.67
N TYR A 129 -16.52 7.49 10.02
CA TYR A 129 -16.96 8.71 10.70
C TYR A 129 -18.12 8.45 11.66
N ALA A 130 -19.08 7.60 11.29
CA ALA A 130 -20.20 7.25 12.16
C ALA A 130 -19.76 6.54 13.46
N ASN A 131 -18.70 5.73 13.40
CA ASN A 131 -18.18 4.99 14.55
C ASN A 131 -17.32 5.84 15.51
N GLN A 132 -17.15 7.13 15.25
CA GLN A 132 -16.41 8.06 16.12
C GLN A 132 -17.30 8.88 17.07
N VAL A 133 -18.63 8.71 16.98
CA VAL A 133 -19.65 9.34 17.84
C VAL A 133 -20.03 8.37 18.96
#